data_AF-A0A7Z1TVD9-F1
#
_entry.id   AF-A0A7Z1TVD9-F1
#
_cell.length_a   1.000
_cell.length_b   1.000
_cell.length_c   1.000
_cell.angle_alpha   90.00
_cell.angle_beta   90.00
_cell.angle_gamma   90.00
#
_symmetry.space_group_name_H-M   'P 1'
#
loop_
_entity.id
_entity.type
_entity.pdbx_description
1 polymer ?
#
loop_
_entity_poly.entity_id
_entity_poly.type
_entity_poly.pdbx_seq_one_letter_code
_entity_poly.pdbx_strand_id
1 'polypeptide(L)'
;MNPTARKSFATALTVVTAALLTTAPALAVTPKEPRDQLDLLVTIDPSLRVVEVNVDAATFNGPLPGVQAMEDFRAEHGSAWRFTVDLRRGVTSLLDGGAIPIIPGAANDLAWEDFAPGCSSYDCLPVATVEALARSFIDANSEALGLRSADLVLDPEGSGVFSDHLYFLRFGWTVDGVPVEHASVSVRINSGNLIQVASERVGTTMLDVQPVFGVADARAILEDFLGPFGGSNDVIVDEGSLRIVPVTPAGQDPDNFEGPAGSGIDYRLAWRFAFIRKGVVGTWEGLVDAHTGALLRFVDANRYGRIHGGAYPGDNHTGEA
;
A
#
# COMPACT_ATOMS: atom_id res chain seq x y z
N MET A 1 -31.39 71.43 -57.15
CA MET A 1 -32.44 70.70 -57.90
C MET A 1 -32.10 69.22 -57.91
N ASN A 2 -33.10 68.39 -57.57
CA ASN A 2 -33.11 66.93 -57.51
C ASN A 2 -32.46 66.21 -56.30
N PRO A 3 -33.08 65.10 -55.84
CA PRO A 3 -33.44 64.93 -54.44
C PRO A 3 -32.83 63.71 -53.74
N THR A 4 -32.89 63.81 -52.43
CA THR A 4 -32.88 62.77 -51.39
C THR A 4 -33.75 61.54 -51.71
N ALA A 5 -33.22 60.35 -51.44
CA ALA A 5 -34.00 59.15 -51.12
C ALA A 5 -33.41 58.46 -49.88
N ARG A 6 -34.05 58.69 -48.74
CA ARG A 6 -33.95 57.93 -47.49
C ARG A 6 -34.61 56.56 -47.68
N LYS A 7 -34.06 55.52 -47.04
CA LYS A 7 -34.88 54.56 -46.28
C LYS A 7 -34.25 54.32 -44.92
N SER A 8 -34.98 54.78 -43.91
CA SER A 8 -34.86 54.43 -42.49
C SER A 8 -35.48 53.05 -42.25
N PHE A 9 -35.01 52.29 -41.26
CA PHE A 9 -35.74 51.96 -40.02
C PHE A 9 -35.07 50.83 -39.24
N ALA A 10 -34.89 51.09 -37.92
CA ALA A 10 -34.99 50.21 -36.74
C ALA A 10 -34.14 48.90 -36.71
N THR A 11 -33.54 48.48 -35.59
CA THR A 11 -34.11 48.35 -34.24
C THR A 11 -32.95 48.17 -33.24
N ALA A 12 -33.09 48.75 -32.05
CA ALA A 12 -32.19 48.57 -30.91
C ALA A 12 -32.44 47.23 -30.18
N LEU A 13 -31.38 46.52 -29.76
CA LEU A 13 -31.36 45.76 -28.49
C LEU A 13 -29.94 45.25 -28.15
N THR A 14 -29.40 45.77 -27.05
CA THR A 14 -28.68 45.11 -25.94
C THR A 14 -28.00 43.74 -26.18
N VAL A 15 -26.72 43.62 -25.79
CA VAL A 15 -26.25 42.78 -24.65
C VAL A 15 -24.71 42.59 -24.73
N VAL A 16 -24.06 42.95 -23.62
CA VAL A 16 -22.67 42.63 -23.27
C VAL A 16 -22.55 41.13 -22.97
N THR A 17 -21.72 40.39 -23.70
CA THR A 17 -21.25 39.01 -23.39
C THR A 17 -20.17 38.66 -24.42
N ALA A 18 -19.06 37.97 -24.16
CA ALA A 18 -18.61 37.25 -22.98
C ALA A 18 -17.06 37.20 -23.00
N ALA A 19 -16.41 37.80 -22.02
CA ALA A 19 -15.10 37.34 -21.57
C ALA A 19 -15.38 36.14 -20.65
N LEU A 20 -15.44 34.94 -21.22
CA LEU A 20 -15.54 33.71 -20.44
C LEU A 20 -14.18 33.47 -19.77
N LEU A 21 -14.09 34.01 -18.56
CA LEU A 21 -13.24 33.54 -17.48
C LEU A 21 -13.38 32.02 -17.35
N THR A 22 -12.42 31.28 -17.88
CA THR A 22 -12.17 29.89 -17.46
C THR A 22 -11.41 29.94 -16.13
N THR A 23 -12.06 30.44 -15.08
CA THR A 23 -11.64 30.11 -13.71
C THR A 23 -12.15 28.71 -13.45
N ALA A 24 -11.35 27.70 -13.79
CA ALA A 24 -11.55 26.37 -13.24
C ALA A 24 -11.59 26.53 -11.72
N PRO A 25 -12.54 25.91 -11.00
CA PRO A 25 -12.40 25.79 -9.57
C PRO A 25 -11.13 24.95 -9.36
N ALA A 26 -10.05 25.60 -8.95
CA ALA A 26 -9.01 24.88 -8.24
C ALA A 26 -9.75 24.27 -7.04
N LEU A 27 -9.99 22.95 -7.08
CA LEU A 27 -10.44 22.22 -5.91
C LEU A 27 -9.30 22.36 -4.90
N ALA A 28 -9.36 23.45 -4.13
CA ALA A 28 -8.43 23.74 -3.08
C ALA A 28 -8.64 22.64 -2.04
N VAL A 29 -7.77 21.64 -2.07
CA VAL A 29 -7.65 20.66 -0.99
C VAL A 29 -7.29 21.48 0.23
N THR A 30 -8.29 21.81 1.04
CA THR A 30 -8.11 22.64 2.22
C THR A 30 -7.52 21.74 3.28
N PRO A 31 -6.30 22.01 3.79
CA PRO A 31 -5.72 21.21 4.86
C PRO A 31 -6.67 21.21 6.06
N LYS A 32 -6.88 20.04 6.67
CA LYS A 32 -7.65 19.94 7.91
C LYS A 32 -6.96 20.77 8.98
N GLU A 33 -7.64 21.80 9.48
CA GLU A 33 -7.19 22.53 10.68
C GLU A 33 -7.60 21.72 11.93
N PRO A 34 -6.73 21.64 12.96
CA PRO A 34 -7.09 21.05 14.25
C PRO A 34 -8.23 21.86 14.85
N ARG A 35 -9.42 21.26 14.96
CA ARG A 35 -10.64 21.97 15.38
C ARG A 35 -11.38 21.26 16.50
N ASP A 36 -10.99 20.03 16.83
CA ASP A 36 -11.60 19.22 17.88
C ASP A 36 -10.58 18.71 18.92
N GLN A 37 -11.04 18.31 20.10
CA GLN A 37 -10.20 17.74 21.16
C GLN A 37 -9.47 16.48 20.70
N LEU A 38 -10.07 15.67 19.83
CA LEU A 38 -9.42 14.47 19.29
C LEU A 38 -8.17 14.81 18.45
N ASP A 39 -8.15 15.97 17.77
CA ASP A 39 -6.97 16.43 17.03
C ASP A 39 -5.79 16.74 17.96
N LEU A 40 -6.05 17.07 19.23
CA LEU A 40 -5.04 17.36 20.25
C LEU A 40 -4.48 16.10 20.93
N LEU A 41 -5.15 14.96 20.77
CA LEU A 41 -4.77 13.67 21.35
C LEU A 41 -3.95 12.80 20.39
N VAL A 42 -3.65 13.30 19.19
CA VAL A 42 -2.91 12.55 18.19
C VAL A 42 -1.53 12.15 18.73
N THR A 43 -1.28 10.84 18.72
CA THR A 43 -0.01 10.25 19.16
C THR A 43 0.34 9.05 18.31
N ILE A 44 1.63 8.85 18.07
CA ILE A 44 2.18 7.70 17.34
C ILE A 44 3.46 7.30 18.07
N ASP A 45 3.53 6.05 18.53
CA ASP A 45 4.76 5.46 19.05
C ASP A 45 5.83 5.51 17.93
N PRO A 46 6.99 6.16 18.16
CA PRO A 46 8.03 6.28 17.14
C PRO A 46 8.51 4.94 16.57
N SER A 47 8.38 3.84 17.34
CA SER A 47 8.73 2.50 16.86
C SER A 47 7.82 2.01 15.73
N LEU A 48 6.60 2.54 15.58
CA LEU A 48 5.73 2.20 14.43
C LEU A 48 6.30 2.68 13.09
N ARG A 49 7.35 3.50 13.11
CA ARG A 49 8.07 3.89 11.91
C ARG A 49 9.06 2.78 11.53
N VAL A 50 8.81 2.15 10.39
CA VAL A 50 9.71 1.20 9.76
C VAL A 50 10.02 1.71 8.36
N VAL A 51 11.29 1.99 8.10
CA VAL A 51 11.81 2.36 6.78
C VAL A 51 12.45 1.13 6.14
N GLU A 52 12.60 1.12 4.82
CA GLU A 52 13.32 0.04 4.13
C GLU A 52 14.77 0.42 3.88
N VAL A 53 15.67 -0.57 3.87
CA VAL A 53 17.07 -0.41 3.48
C VAL A 53 17.38 -1.41 2.39
N ASN A 54 17.11 -1.02 1.15
CA ASN A 54 17.17 -1.91 0.00
C ASN A 54 18.59 -1.98 -0.61
N VAL A 55 19.06 -3.20 -0.89
CA VAL A 55 20.32 -3.47 -1.61
C VAL A 55 20.10 -4.46 -2.76
N ASP A 56 20.90 -4.34 -3.82
CA ASP A 56 20.95 -5.37 -4.87
C ASP A 56 21.80 -6.55 -4.38
N ALA A 57 21.19 -7.73 -4.30
CA ALA A 57 21.82 -8.95 -3.80
C ALA A 57 23.07 -9.36 -4.59
N ALA A 58 23.20 -8.98 -5.87
CA ALA A 58 24.36 -9.31 -6.68
C ALA A 58 25.59 -8.43 -6.40
N THR A 59 25.38 -7.24 -5.83
CA THR A 59 26.46 -6.25 -5.59
C THR A 59 26.76 -6.02 -4.11
N PHE A 60 25.87 -6.46 -3.24
CA PHE A 60 26.04 -6.37 -1.79
C PHE A 60 27.05 -7.39 -1.28
N ASN A 61 28.05 -6.92 -0.53
CA ASN A 61 29.15 -7.76 -0.04
C ASN A 61 28.92 -8.35 1.36
N GLY A 62 27.76 -8.06 1.99
CA GLY A 62 27.41 -8.60 3.30
C GLY A 62 26.59 -9.90 3.20
N PRO A 63 26.40 -10.60 4.33
CA PRO A 63 25.58 -11.81 4.36
C PRO A 63 24.10 -11.46 4.10
N LEU A 64 23.45 -12.25 3.24
CA LEU A 64 22.00 -12.17 2.98
C LEU A 64 21.34 -13.54 3.19
N PRO A 65 20.17 -13.61 3.84
CA PRO A 65 19.35 -14.81 3.84
C PRO A 65 18.98 -15.24 2.42
N GLY A 66 18.97 -16.55 2.16
CA GLY A 66 18.53 -17.11 0.87
C GLY A 66 19.44 -16.83 -0.33
N VAL A 67 20.66 -16.29 -0.14
CA VAL A 67 21.54 -15.88 -1.25
C VAL A 67 21.85 -17.02 -2.23
N GLN A 68 22.05 -18.24 -1.73
CA GLN A 68 22.27 -19.40 -2.60
C GLN A 68 21.04 -19.71 -3.46
N ALA A 69 19.84 -19.69 -2.87
CA ALA A 69 18.60 -19.88 -3.62
C ALA A 69 18.38 -18.79 -4.68
N MET A 70 18.80 -17.55 -4.41
CA MET A 70 18.77 -16.47 -5.40
C MET A 70 19.76 -16.71 -6.55
N GLU A 71 20.94 -17.26 -6.25
CA GLU A 71 21.93 -17.66 -7.28
C GLU A 71 21.41 -18.80 -8.14
N ASP A 72 20.85 -19.83 -7.51
CA ASP A 72 20.27 -20.99 -8.19
C ASP A 72 19.10 -20.56 -9.10
N PHE A 73 18.23 -19.66 -8.60
CA PHE A 73 17.16 -19.06 -9.39
C PHE A 73 17.68 -18.36 -10.66
N ARG A 74 18.76 -17.58 -10.55
CA ARG A 74 19.37 -16.92 -11.72
C ARG A 74 20.03 -17.92 -12.66
N ALA A 75 20.60 -19.00 -12.13
CA ALA A 75 21.17 -20.06 -12.95
C ALA A 75 20.08 -20.78 -13.77
N GLU A 76 18.89 -20.97 -13.20
CA GLU A 76 17.75 -21.61 -13.85
C GLU A 76 17.02 -20.68 -14.84
N HIS A 77 16.68 -19.46 -14.40
CA HIS A 77 15.80 -18.56 -15.14
C HIS A 77 16.52 -17.42 -15.88
N GLY A 78 17.85 -17.35 -15.77
CA GLY A 78 18.70 -16.39 -16.46
C GLY A 78 19.19 -15.25 -15.58
N SER A 79 20.39 -14.75 -15.91
CA SER A 79 21.12 -13.74 -15.14
C SER A 79 20.52 -12.33 -15.19
N ALA A 80 19.46 -12.10 -15.98
CA ALA A 80 18.75 -10.83 -16.04
C ALA A 80 17.87 -10.59 -14.81
N TRP A 81 17.50 -11.66 -14.09
CA TRP A 81 16.75 -11.55 -12.85
C TRP A 81 17.58 -10.90 -11.74
N ARG A 82 16.98 -9.95 -11.03
CA ARG A 82 17.59 -9.22 -9.93
C ARG A 82 16.74 -9.36 -8.68
N PHE A 83 17.44 -9.47 -7.55
CA PHE A 83 16.83 -9.50 -6.23
C PHE A 83 17.27 -8.24 -5.49
N THR A 84 16.30 -7.38 -5.18
CA THR A 84 16.47 -6.30 -4.20
C THR A 84 16.02 -6.82 -2.85
N VAL A 85 16.92 -6.79 -1.86
CA VAL A 85 16.68 -7.28 -0.50
C VAL A 85 16.63 -6.09 0.44
N ASP A 86 15.59 -6.01 1.27
CA ASP A 86 15.57 -5.07 2.40
C ASP A 86 16.37 -5.64 3.56
N LEU A 87 17.47 -4.99 3.91
CA LEU A 87 18.35 -5.40 5.00
C LEU A 87 17.64 -5.39 6.36
N ARG A 88 16.61 -4.55 6.58
CA ARG A 88 15.88 -4.58 7.84
C ARG A 88 15.01 -5.83 7.95
N ARG A 89 14.36 -6.22 6.85
CA ARG A 89 13.42 -7.35 6.80
C ARG A 89 14.10 -8.69 6.52
N GLY A 90 15.27 -8.67 5.88
CA GLY A 90 16.03 -9.87 5.51
C GLY A 90 15.34 -10.72 4.43
N VAL A 91 14.42 -10.12 3.68
CA VAL A 91 13.64 -10.79 2.62
C VAL A 91 13.70 -9.99 1.32
N THR A 92 13.29 -10.61 0.23
CA THR A 92 13.25 -9.95 -1.08
C THR A 92 12.11 -8.92 -1.13
N SER A 93 12.47 -7.65 -1.29
CA SER A 93 11.53 -6.54 -1.52
C SER A 93 11.06 -6.50 -2.96
N LEU A 94 11.94 -6.85 -3.90
CA LEU A 94 11.67 -6.83 -5.33
C LEU A 94 12.47 -7.90 -6.06
N LEU A 95 11.77 -8.79 -6.74
CA LEU A 95 12.30 -9.66 -7.79
C LEU A 95 11.84 -9.11 -9.14
N ASP A 96 12.77 -8.76 -10.04
CA ASP A 96 12.45 -8.21 -11.36
C ASP A 96 13.51 -8.51 -12.43
N GLY A 97 13.28 -8.06 -13.66
CA GLY A 97 14.29 -8.01 -14.73
C GLY A 97 14.22 -9.14 -15.76
N GLY A 98 13.59 -10.27 -15.43
CA GLY A 98 13.36 -11.37 -16.38
C GLY A 98 11.89 -11.56 -16.75
N ALA A 99 11.60 -12.69 -17.38
CA ALA A 99 10.25 -13.09 -17.80
C ALA A 99 10.10 -14.61 -17.66
N ILE A 100 9.11 -15.06 -16.87
CA ILE A 100 8.78 -16.49 -16.72
C ILE A 100 7.34 -16.70 -17.20
N PRO A 101 7.10 -17.51 -18.24
CA PRO A 101 5.75 -17.87 -18.67
C PRO A 101 4.96 -18.50 -17.52
N ILE A 102 3.84 -17.87 -17.16
CA ILE A 102 2.98 -18.36 -16.08
C ILE A 102 1.51 -18.46 -16.48
N ILE A 103 1.06 -17.63 -17.42
CA ILE A 103 -0.26 -17.73 -18.05
C ILE A 103 -0.12 -17.51 -19.57
N PRO A 104 -1.12 -17.91 -20.38
CA PRO A 104 -1.17 -17.66 -21.81
C PRO A 104 -0.99 -16.18 -22.16
N GLY A 105 -0.27 -15.86 -23.23
CA GLY A 105 -0.09 -14.48 -23.64
C GLY A 105 0.74 -14.30 -24.90
N ALA A 106 0.76 -13.07 -25.42
CA ALA A 106 1.43 -12.76 -26.69
C ALA A 106 2.97 -12.92 -26.65
N ALA A 107 3.56 -13.04 -25.46
CA ALA A 107 5.00 -13.17 -25.26
C ALA A 107 5.43 -14.57 -24.80
N ASN A 108 4.57 -15.59 -24.94
CA ASN A 108 4.90 -16.99 -24.72
C ASN A 108 4.00 -17.92 -25.55
N ASP A 109 4.27 -19.23 -25.49
CA ASP A 109 3.57 -20.26 -26.26
C ASP A 109 2.57 -21.08 -25.41
N LEU A 110 2.18 -20.58 -24.23
CA LEU A 110 1.20 -21.27 -23.37
C LEU A 110 -0.20 -21.23 -23.99
N ALA A 111 -0.87 -22.37 -24.07
CA ALA A 111 -2.19 -22.47 -24.70
C ALA A 111 -3.31 -22.06 -23.74
N TRP A 112 -4.24 -21.23 -24.20
CA TRP A 112 -5.38 -20.77 -23.40
C TRP A 112 -6.24 -21.90 -22.82
N GLU A 113 -6.44 -22.96 -23.60
CA GLU A 113 -7.27 -24.11 -23.27
C GLU A 113 -6.78 -24.86 -22.00
N ASP A 114 -5.48 -24.82 -21.72
CA ASP A 114 -4.88 -25.50 -20.56
C ASP A 114 -5.19 -24.78 -19.23
N PHE A 115 -5.58 -23.51 -19.29
CA PHE A 115 -5.79 -22.64 -18.12
C PHE A 115 -7.27 -22.28 -17.93
N ALA A 116 -8.00 -22.08 -19.04
CA ALA A 116 -9.41 -21.78 -19.05
C ALA A 116 -10.03 -22.20 -20.40
N PRO A 117 -10.67 -23.39 -20.48
CA PRO A 117 -11.32 -23.87 -21.70
C PRO A 117 -12.27 -22.84 -22.33
N GLY A 118 -12.12 -22.60 -23.64
CA GLY A 118 -12.90 -21.62 -24.39
C GLY A 118 -12.53 -20.15 -24.14
N CYS A 119 -11.49 -19.87 -23.35
CA CYS A 119 -10.96 -18.53 -23.14
C CYS A 119 -9.92 -18.18 -24.22
N SER A 120 -9.79 -16.88 -24.54
CA SER A 120 -8.80 -16.38 -25.51
C SER A 120 -8.28 -14.98 -25.17
N SER A 121 -8.53 -14.51 -23.95
CA SER A 121 -8.20 -13.16 -23.48
C SER A 121 -8.10 -13.14 -21.96
N TYR A 122 -7.39 -12.17 -21.39
CA TYR A 122 -7.26 -12.11 -19.93
C TYR A 122 -8.59 -11.93 -19.18
N ASP A 123 -9.56 -11.23 -19.79
CA ASP A 123 -10.87 -10.96 -19.16
C ASP A 123 -11.67 -12.23 -18.79
N CYS A 124 -11.41 -13.35 -19.49
CA CYS A 124 -12.06 -14.64 -19.19
C CYS A 124 -11.18 -15.56 -18.34
N LEU A 125 -9.96 -15.16 -17.99
CA LEU A 125 -9.06 -15.97 -17.17
C LEU A 125 -9.46 -15.83 -15.70
N PRO A 126 -9.80 -16.92 -14.99
CA PRO A 126 -10.22 -16.82 -13.60
C PRO A 126 -9.07 -16.37 -12.68
N VAL A 127 -9.32 -15.39 -11.81
CA VAL A 127 -8.35 -14.94 -10.79
C VAL A 127 -7.83 -16.11 -9.96
N ALA A 128 -8.68 -17.06 -9.58
CA ALA A 128 -8.28 -18.24 -8.82
C ALA A 128 -7.24 -19.11 -9.54
N THR A 129 -7.31 -19.22 -10.87
CA THR A 129 -6.31 -19.95 -11.67
C THR A 129 -4.96 -19.24 -11.60
N VAL A 130 -4.94 -17.92 -11.81
CA VAL A 130 -3.71 -17.11 -11.76
C VAL A 130 -3.14 -17.09 -10.35
N GLU A 131 -3.99 -16.99 -9.33
CA GLU A 131 -3.62 -17.07 -7.92
C GLU A 131 -2.91 -18.38 -7.60
N ALA A 132 -3.47 -19.52 -7.99
CA ALA A 132 -2.87 -20.83 -7.73
C ALA A 132 -1.46 -20.94 -8.33
N LEU A 133 -1.26 -20.43 -9.55
CA LEU A 133 0.03 -20.42 -10.22
C LEU A 133 1.04 -19.49 -9.53
N ALA A 134 0.61 -18.31 -9.13
CA ALA A 134 1.44 -17.37 -8.39
C ALA A 134 1.84 -17.92 -7.02
N ARG A 135 0.93 -18.58 -6.29
CA ARG A 135 1.23 -19.26 -5.03
C ARG A 135 2.24 -20.39 -5.24
N SER A 136 2.07 -21.20 -6.28
CA SER A 136 3.03 -22.25 -6.63
C SER A 136 4.41 -21.68 -6.95
N PHE A 137 4.50 -20.56 -7.67
CA PHE A 137 5.76 -19.87 -7.94
C PHE A 137 6.42 -19.38 -6.64
N ILE A 138 5.63 -18.77 -5.75
CA ILE A 138 6.12 -18.28 -4.45
C ILE A 138 6.66 -19.42 -3.60
N ASP A 139 5.93 -20.54 -3.49
CA ASP A 139 6.34 -21.68 -2.67
C ASP A 139 7.58 -22.39 -3.23
N ALA A 140 7.68 -22.52 -4.57
CA ALA A 140 8.87 -23.08 -5.21
C ALA A 140 10.13 -22.23 -4.97
N ASN A 141 9.95 -20.92 -4.72
CA ASN A 141 11.03 -19.95 -4.57
C ASN A 141 11.07 -19.33 -3.17
N SER A 142 10.46 -19.98 -2.16
CA SER A 142 10.22 -19.37 -0.86
C SER A 142 11.51 -18.98 -0.14
N GLU A 143 12.59 -19.75 -0.34
CA GLU A 143 13.90 -19.45 0.25
C GLU A 143 14.54 -18.19 -0.35
N ALA A 144 14.46 -18.01 -1.68
CA ALA A 144 14.96 -16.82 -2.36
C ALA A 144 14.09 -15.58 -2.08
N LEU A 145 12.78 -15.77 -1.91
CA LEU A 145 11.84 -14.68 -1.64
C LEU A 145 11.78 -14.28 -0.16
N GLY A 146 12.04 -15.23 0.75
CA GLY A 146 11.89 -15.04 2.19
C GLY A 146 10.44 -15.00 2.66
N LEU A 147 9.50 -15.58 1.90
CA LEU A 147 8.07 -15.63 2.22
C LEU A 147 7.42 -16.91 1.68
N ARG A 148 6.29 -17.29 2.26
CA ARG A 148 5.52 -18.49 1.85
C ARG A 148 4.11 -18.10 1.44
N SER A 149 3.53 -18.84 0.51
CA SER A 149 2.18 -18.53 0.01
C SER A 149 1.10 -18.79 1.07
N ALA A 150 1.31 -19.74 1.99
CA ALA A 150 0.37 -20.08 3.05
C ALA A 150 0.05 -18.89 3.99
N ASP A 151 0.97 -17.93 4.07
CA ASP A 151 0.82 -16.74 4.92
C ASP A 151 0.12 -15.57 4.18
N LEU A 152 -0.27 -15.78 2.91
CA LEU A 152 -0.84 -14.76 2.02
C LEU A 152 -2.35 -14.89 1.84
N VAL A 153 -3.05 -13.76 1.95
CA VAL A 153 -4.49 -13.63 1.70
C VAL A 153 -4.70 -12.76 0.46
N LEU A 154 -5.39 -13.29 -0.55
CA LEU A 154 -5.66 -12.53 -1.78
C LEU A 154 -6.52 -11.29 -1.46
N ASP A 155 -6.14 -10.15 -2.01
CA ASP A 155 -6.97 -8.94 -2.11
C ASP A 155 -7.71 -8.98 -3.46
N PRO A 156 -9.00 -9.36 -3.49
CA PRO A 156 -9.74 -9.48 -4.74
C PRO A 156 -9.98 -8.11 -5.42
N GLU A 157 -10.01 -7.01 -4.67
CA GLU A 157 -10.20 -5.66 -5.23
C GLU A 157 -8.90 -5.14 -5.88
N GLY A 158 -7.75 -5.56 -5.35
CA GLY A 158 -6.44 -5.25 -5.90
C GLY A 158 -5.92 -6.25 -6.95
N SER A 159 -6.72 -7.24 -7.34
CA SER A 159 -6.31 -8.34 -8.21
C SER A 159 -7.20 -8.48 -9.44
N GLY A 160 -6.60 -8.89 -10.56
CA GLY A 160 -7.29 -9.11 -11.83
C GLY A 160 -6.57 -8.49 -13.01
N VAL A 161 -7.32 -8.39 -14.11
CA VAL A 161 -6.88 -7.76 -15.35
C VAL A 161 -6.89 -6.25 -15.19
N PHE A 162 -5.78 -5.61 -15.54
CA PHE A 162 -5.67 -4.15 -15.55
C PHE A 162 -5.64 -3.57 -16.97
N SER A 163 -5.11 -4.35 -17.93
CA SER A 163 -5.12 -4.04 -19.37
C SER A 163 -5.14 -5.34 -20.19
N ASP A 164 -5.21 -5.21 -21.51
CA ASP A 164 -5.11 -6.32 -22.48
C ASP A 164 -3.79 -7.11 -22.43
N HIS A 165 -2.81 -6.64 -21.66
CA HIS A 165 -1.51 -7.28 -21.48
C HIS A 165 -1.05 -7.37 -20.01
N LEU A 166 -1.76 -6.77 -19.05
CA LEU A 166 -1.34 -6.75 -17.64
C LEU A 166 -2.35 -7.44 -16.74
N TYR A 167 -1.82 -8.36 -15.93
CA TYR A 167 -2.52 -9.02 -14.84
C TYR A 167 -1.79 -8.70 -13.53
N PHE A 168 -2.54 -8.35 -12.50
CA PHE A 168 -2.02 -8.09 -11.16
C PHE A 168 -2.65 -9.05 -10.17
N LEU A 169 -1.84 -9.53 -9.24
CA LEU A 169 -2.32 -10.11 -8.00
C LEU A 169 -1.75 -9.30 -6.85
N ARG A 170 -2.60 -8.99 -5.88
CA ARG A 170 -2.22 -8.38 -4.63
C ARG A 170 -2.65 -9.28 -3.49
N PHE A 171 -1.75 -9.45 -2.54
CA PHE A 171 -1.97 -10.22 -1.33
C PHE A 171 -1.71 -9.33 -0.12
N GLY A 172 -2.54 -9.46 0.91
CA GLY A 172 -2.15 -9.12 2.27
C GLY A 172 -1.31 -10.25 2.88
N TRP A 173 -0.59 -9.94 3.94
CA TRP A 173 0.18 -10.92 4.71
C TRP A 173 -0.42 -11.12 6.11
N THR A 174 -0.41 -12.36 6.57
CA THR A 174 -0.90 -12.77 7.89
C THR A 174 0.15 -13.57 8.62
N VAL A 175 0.13 -13.51 9.94
CA VAL A 175 0.88 -14.41 10.82
C VAL A 175 -0.14 -15.11 11.69
N ASP A 176 -0.19 -16.44 11.61
CA ASP A 176 -1.19 -17.27 12.30
C ASP A 176 -2.64 -16.76 12.13
N GLY A 177 -2.97 -16.29 10.93
CA GLY A 177 -4.29 -15.79 10.55
C GLY A 177 -4.58 -14.34 10.97
N VAL A 178 -3.69 -13.68 11.73
CA VAL A 178 -3.84 -12.27 12.08
C VAL A 178 -3.20 -11.39 11.00
N PRO A 179 -3.94 -10.42 10.43
CA PRO A 179 -3.42 -9.58 9.35
C PRO A 179 -2.37 -8.59 9.84
N VAL A 180 -1.29 -8.46 9.08
CA VAL A 180 -0.22 -7.51 9.31
C VAL A 180 -0.52 -6.19 8.60
N GLU A 181 -0.47 -5.08 9.33
CA GLU A 181 -0.88 -3.76 8.87
C GLU A 181 -0.02 -3.26 7.71
N HIS A 182 -0.69 -3.02 6.58
CA HIS A 182 -0.10 -2.59 5.31
C HIS A 182 0.97 -3.52 4.73
N ALA A 183 1.13 -4.73 5.27
CA ALA A 183 1.99 -5.71 4.65
C ALA A 183 1.33 -6.23 3.37
N SER A 184 2.10 -6.29 2.29
CA SER A 184 1.58 -6.78 1.02
C SER A 184 2.63 -7.48 0.19
N VAL A 185 2.15 -8.40 -0.64
CA VAL A 185 2.91 -9.02 -1.72
C VAL A 185 2.14 -8.77 -3.01
N SER A 186 2.83 -8.34 -4.06
CA SER A 186 2.22 -8.17 -5.38
C SER A 186 2.98 -8.96 -6.42
N VAL A 187 2.22 -9.54 -7.36
CA VAL A 187 2.75 -10.27 -8.51
C VAL A 187 2.26 -9.56 -9.77
N ARG A 188 3.19 -9.20 -10.65
CA ARG A 188 2.89 -8.55 -11.93
C ARG A 188 3.21 -9.50 -13.07
N ILE A 189 2.21 -9.66 -13.94
CA ILE A 189 2.31 -10.48 -15.14
C ILE A 189 2.08 -9.57 -16.34
N ASN A 190 2.98 -9.62 -17.31
CA ASN A 190 2.89 -8.88 -18.56
C ASN A 190 2.95 -9.84 -19.75
N SER A 191 1.93 -9.77 -20.62
CA SER A 191 1.84 -10.55 -21.85
C SER A 191 2.03 -12.05 -21.62
N GLY A 192 1.56 -12.54 -20.47
CA GLY A 192 1.61 -13.95 -20.05
C GLY A 192 2.79 -14.33 -19.16
N ASN A 193 3.77 -13.45 -19.03
CA ASN A 193 4.99 -13.73 -18.28
C ASN A 193 4.98 -13.02 -16.91
N LEU A 194 5.29 -13.74 -15.84
CA LEU A 194 5.67 -13.13 -14.57
C LEU A 194 6.92 -12.29 -14.80
N ILE A 195 6.83 -11.01 -14.46
CA ILE A 195 7.93 -10.04 -14.62
C ILE A 195 8.36 -9.41 -13.30
N GLN A 196 7.54 -9.54 -12.25
CA GLN A 196 7.82 -8.92 -10.97
C GLN A 196 7.11 -9.62 -9.81
N VAL A 197 7.82 -9.77 -8.69
CA VAL A 197 7.23 -9.99 -7.36
C VAL A 197 7.77 -8.90 -6.43
N ALA A 198 6.90 -8.19 -5.72
CA ALA A 198 7.29 -7.16 -4.77
C ALA A 198 6.65 -7.40 -3.41
N SER A 199 7.38 -7.12 -2.32
CA SER A 199 6.90 -7.25 -0.96
C SER A 199 7.18 -5.99 -0.13
N GLU A 200 6.22 -5.60 0.71
CA GLU A 200 6.32 -4.49 1.64
C GLU A 200 5.93 -4.98 3.04
N ARG A 201 6.72 -4.64 4.06
CA ARG A 201 6.48 -4.98 5.48
C ARG A 201 6.27 -6.47 5.78
N VAL A 202 6.71 -7.34 4.87
CA VAL A 202 6.81 -8.79 5.06
C VAL A 202 8.20 -9.11 5.58
N GLY A 203 8.30 -9.98 6.58
CA GLY A 203 9.56 -10.45 7.14
C GLY A 203 9.36 -11.69 7.98
N THR A 204 10.37 -12.08 8.74
CA THR A 204 10.29 -13.24 9.64
C THR A 204 9.84 -12.80 11.03
N THR A 205 8.97 -13.57 11.67
CA THR A 205 8.57 -13.33 13.06
C THR A 205 8.20 -14.62 13.78
N MET A 206 8.36 -14.63 15.11
CA MET A 206 7.85 -15.66 16.04
C MET A 206 6.88 -15.03 17.05
N LEU A 207 6.13 -14.01 16.62
CA LEU A 207 5.16 -13.31 17.46
C LEU A 207 4.09 -14.27 17.98
N ASP A 208 3.86 -14.26 19.29
CA ASP A 208 2.68 -14.92 19.88
C ASP A 208 1.41 -14.14 19.53
N VAL A 209 0.52 -14.75 18.76
CA VAL A 209 -0.74 -14.10 18.36
C VAL A 209 -1.85 -14.22 19.41
N GLN A 210 -1.58 -14.82 20.56
CA GLN A 210 -2.52 -14.85 21.68
C GLN A 210 -2.43 -13.56 22.49
N PRO A 211 -3.53 -12.79 22.61
CA PRO A 211 -3.51 -11.54 23.37
C PRO A 211 -3.50 -11.82 24.89
N VAL A 212 -2.74 -11.02 25.65
CA VAL A 212 -2.76 -11.03 27.13
C VAL A 212 -3.91 -10.18 27.64
N PHE A 213 -4.13 -9.02 27.01
CA PHE A 213 -5.25 -8.13 27.29
C PHE A 213 -6.41 -8.44 26.35
N GLY A 214 -7.60 -8.65 26.91
CA GLY A 214 -8.80 -8.84 26.11
C GLY A 214 -9.22 -7.55 25.41
N VAL A 215 -10.09 -7.67 24.40
CA VAL A 215 -10.62 -6.51 23.67
C VAL A 215 -11.31 -5.49 24.58
N ALA A 216 -11.97 -5.95 25.65
CA ALA A 216 -12.62 -5.07 26.63
C ALA A 216 -11.61 -4.27 27.45
N ASP A 217 -10.50 -4.89 27.87
CA ASP A 217 -9.43 -4.22 28.62
C ASP A 217 -8.72 -3.19 27.72
N ALA A 218 -8.43 -3.58 26.48
CA ALA A 218 -7.82 -2.68 25.49
C ALA A 218 -8.74 -1.49 25.16
N ARG A 219 -10.05 -1.71 25.09
CA ARG A 219 -11.03 -0.63 24.94
C ARG A 219 -11.01 0.32 26.13
N ALA A 220 -11.00 -0.21 27.36
CA ALA A 220 -10.95 0.61 28.57
C ALA A 220 -9.69 1.48 28.61
N ILE A 221 -8.53 0.94 28.22
CA ILE A 221 -7.27 1.70 28.09
C ILE A 221 -7.42 2.87 27.11
N LEU A 222 -8.07 2.63 25.96
CA LEU A 222 -8.29 3.67 24.96
C LEU A 222 -9.30 4.73 25.45
N GLU A 223 -10.37 4.31 26.14
CA GLU A 223 -11.36 5.21 26.75
C GLU A 223 -10.77 6.06 27.88
N ASP A 224 -9.83 5.52 28.67
CA ASP A 224 -9.10 6.28 29.69
C ASP A 224 -8.23 7.38 29.05
N PHE A 225 -7.73 7.16 27.83
CA PHE A 225 -6.92 8.13 27.10
C PHE A 225 -7.75 9.24 26.44
N LEU A 226 -8.82 8.89 25.70
CA LEU A 226 -9.59 9.85 24.88
C LEU A 226 -10.97 10.22 25.42
N GLY A 227 -11.38 9.61 26.52
CA GLY A 227 -12.75 9.60 27.00
C GLY A 227 -13.62 8.54 26.34
N PRO A 228 -14.88 8.39 26.77
CA PRO A 228 -15.79 7.39 26.22
C PRO A 228 -16.03 7.62 24.72
N PHE A 229 -16.10 6.53 23.96
CA PHE A 229 -16.50 6.52 22.55
C PHE A 229 -17.52 5.41 22.27
N GLY A 230 -18.19 5.48 21.11
CA GLY A 230 -19.26 4.55 20.74
C GLY A 230 -20.63 4.89 21.32
N GLY A 231 -20.79 6.09 21.90
CA GLY A 231 -22.09 6.62 22.29
C GLY A 231 -22.92 7.09 21.09
N SER A 232 -24.06 7.72 21.34
CA SER A 232 -25.00 8.18 20.28
C SER A 232 -24.43 9.17 19.24
N ASN A 233 -23.26 9.76 19.51
CA ASN A 233 -22.57 10.65 18.57
C ASN A 233 -21.49 9.95 17.74
N ASP A 234 -21.19 8.68 18.01
CA ASP A 234 -20.14 7.93 17.33
C ASP A 234 -20.73 6.82 16.47
N VAL A 235 -20.15 6.61 15.30
CA VAL A 235 -20.39 5.43 14.45
C VAL A 235 -19.15 4.56 14.54
N ILE A 236 -19.29 3.37 15.11
CA ILE A 236 -18.17 2.43 15.21
C ILE A 236 -17.89 1.82 13.83
N VAL A 237 -16.63 1.91 13.41
CA VAL A 237 -16.09 1.33 12.17
C VAL A 237 -15.36 0.03 12.46
N ASP A 238 -14.69 -0.06 13.62
CA ASP A 238 -14.03 -1.26 14.13
C ASP A 238 -14.17 -1.32 15.65
N GLU A 239 -14.76 -2.41 16.15
CA GLU A 239 -15.04 -2.63 17.58
C GLU A 239 -13.85 -3.19 18.36
N GLY A 240 -12.72 -3.47 17.70
CA GLY A 240 -11.57 -4.12 18.33
C GLY A 240 -11.12 -5.35 17.55
N SER A 241 -10.59 -5.18 16.33
CA SER A 241 -9.97 -6.27 15.58
C SER A 241 -8.51 -6.46 15.97
N LEU A 242 -8.03 -7.70 16.02
CA LEU A 242 -6.60 -7.96 16.17
C LEU A 242 -5.87 -7.60 14.88
N ARG A 243 -4.74 -6.91 15.05
CA ARG A 243 -3.81 -6.51 13.99
C ARG A 243 -2.40 -6.76 14.46
N ILE A 244 -1.52 -7.11 13.52
CA ILE A 244 -0.09 -7.09 13.77
C ILE A 244 0.47 -5.82 13.15
N VAL A 245 1.24 -5.06 13.92
CA VAL A 245 1.87 -3.84 13.45
C VAL A 245 3.38 -4.04 13.36
N PRO A 246 4.01 -3.74 12.21
CA PRO A 246 5.47 -3.72 12.12
C PRO A 246 6.04 -2.58 12.96
N VAL A 247 7.12 -2.86 13.67
CA VAL A 247 7.84 -1.88 14.49
C VAL A 247 9.34 -1.95 14.27
N THR A 248 10.04 -0.85 14.50
CA THR A 248 11.47 -0.85 14.72
C THR A 248 11.75 -1.53 16.07
N PRO A 249 12.67 -2.51 16.12
CA PRO A 249 13.00 -3.22 17.35
C PRO A 249 13.44 -2.27 18.47
N ALA A 250 13.16 -2.64 19.72
CA ALA A 250 13.53 -1.84 20.88
C ALA A 250 15.05 -1.57 20.93
N GLY A 251 15.42 -0.30 21.14
CA GLY A 251 16.81 0.14 21.20
C GLY A 251 17.48 0.38 19.85
N GLN A 252 16.77 0.19 18.72
CA GLN A 252 17.25 0.56 17.39
C GLN A 252 16.70 1.93 16.95
N ASP A 253 17.45 2.59 16.07
CA ASP A 253 17.04 3.85 15.43
C ASP A 253 16.10 3.54 14.25
N PRO A 254 14.88 4.12 14.21
CA PRO A 254 13.98 3.99 13.05
C PRO A 254 14.55 4.59 11.76
N ASP A 255 15.48 5.54 11.84
CA ASP A 255 16.06 6.25 10.69
C ASP A 255 17.39 5.68 10.21
N ASN A 256 18.12 4.96 11.06
CA ASN A 256 19.42 4.39 10.73
C ASN A 256 19.49 2.89 11.07
N PHE A 257 20.01 2.08 10.15
CA PHE A 257 20.15 0.63 10.34
C PHE A 257 21.58 0.16 10.13
N GLU A 258 22.16 -0.43 11.17
CA GLU A 258 23.53 -0.96 11.18
C GLU A 258 23.59 -2.43 11.65
N GLY A 259 22.43 -3.09 11.75
CA GLY A 259 22.31 -4.47 12.23
C GLY A 259 22.49 -5.54 11.15
N PRO A 260 22.56 -6.82 11.54
CA PRO A 260 22.52 -7.95 10.60
C PRO A 260 21.24 -7.96 9.76
N ALA A 261 21.31 -8.41 8.51
CA ALA A 261 20.14 -8.52 7.65
C ALA A 261 19.00 -9.31 8.33
N GLY A 262 17.78 -8.78 8.31
CA GLY A 262 16.60 -9.38 8.96
C GLY A 262 16.39 -9.04 10.43
N SER A 263 17.24 -8.20 11.03
CA SER A 263 17.13 -7.80 12.44
C SER A 263 16.57 -6.40 12.66
N GLY A 264 16.17 -5.70 11.59
CA GLY A 264 15.78 -4.29 11.63
C GLY A 264 14.28 -4.03 11.64
N ILE A 265 13.49 -5.09 11.79
CA ILE A 265 12.03 -5.09 11.91
C ILE A 265 11.62 -6.07 13.02
N ASP A 266 10.60 -5.71 13.77
CA ASP A 266 9.90 -6.56 14.72
C ASP A 266 8.39 -6.34 14.54
N TYR A 267 7.56 -7.06 15.29
CA TYR A 267 6.12 -7.02 15.16
C TYR A 267 5.44 -7.03 16.51
N ARG A 268 4.36 -6.26 16.65
CA ARG A 268 3.53 -6.25 17.86
C ARG A 268 2.10 -6.63 17.52
N LEU A 269 1.48 -7.42 18.39
CA LEU A 269 0.05 -7.68 18.34
C LEU A 269 -0.69 -6.52 18.98
N ALA A 270 -1.72 -5.99 18.32
CA ALA A 270 -2.49 -4.84 18.78
C ALA A 270 -3.99 -4.99 18.51
N TRP A 271 -4.80 -4.45 19.41
CA TRP A 271 -6.23 -4.22 19.19
C TRP A 271 -6.43 -2.90 18.45
N ARG A 272 -7.17 -2.95 17.34
CA ARG A 272 -7.56 -1.80 16.55
C ARG A 272 -9.00 -1.42 16.81
N PHE A 273 -9.22 -0.17 17.19
CA PHE A 273 -10.53 0.44 17.29
C PHE A 273 -10.63 1.57 16.27
N ALA A 274 -11.79 1.71 15.62
CA ALA A 274 -12.02 2.81 14.70
C ALA A 274 -13.46 3.34 14.82
N PHE A 275 -13.63 4.65 14.75
CA PHE A 275 -14.96 5.29 14.79
C PHE A 275 -14.98 6.65 14.08
N ILE A 276 -16.17 7.08 13.71
CA ILE A 276 -16.44 8.43 13.19
C ILE A 276 -17.28 9.17 14.22
N ARG A 277 -16.87 10.38 14.61
CA ARG A 277 -17.61 11.21 15.59
C ARG A 277 -18.39 12.33 14.90
N LYS A 278 -19.68 12.44 15.22
CA LYS A 278 -20.57 13.45 14.68
C LYS A 278 -20.01 14.86 14.92
N GLY A 279 -19.89 15.63 13.85
CA GLY A 279 -19.37 17.00 13.90
C GLY A 279 -17.85 17.09 13.94
N VAL A 280 -17.14 15.96 13.99
CA VAL A 280 -15.68 15.89 13.96
C VAL A 280 -15.24 15.27 12.65
N VAL A 281 -14.35 15.95 11.94
CA VAL A 281 -13.81 15.46 10.67
C VAL A 281 -12.80 14.36 10.96
N GLY A 282 -12.96 13.18 10.36
CA GLY A 282 -12.01 12.07 10.53
C GLY A 282 -12.64 10.71 10.72
N THR A 283 -11.85 9.68 10.42
CA THR A 283 -12.06 8.33 10.95
C THR A 283 -10.99 8.13 12.00
N TRP A 284 -11.36 8.20 13.27
CA TRP A 284 -10.44 8.11 14.39
C TRP A 284 -10.09 6.67 14.64
N GLU A 285 -8.79 6.38 14.75
CA GLU A 285 -8.27 5.04 14.96
C GLU A 285 -7.34 5.02 16.16
N GLY A 286 -7.56 4.07 17.06
CA GLY A 286 -6.70 3.75 18.19
C GLY A 286 -6.10 2.35 18.06
N LEU A 287 -4.82 2.21 18.39
CA LEU A 287 -4.12 0.94 18.50
C LEU A 287 -3.58 0.76 19.92
N VAL A 288 -3.98 -0.33 20.56
CA VAL A 288 -3.50 -0.72 21.89
C VAL A 288 -2.78 -2.05 21.79
N ASP A 289 -1.54 -2.11 22.25
CA ASP A 289 -0.73 -3.32 22.27
C ASP A 289 -1.42 -4.40 23.11
N ALA A 290 -1.62 -5.57 22.52
CA ALA A 290 -2.41 -6.66 23.08
C ALA A 290 -1.66 -7.46 24.15
N HIS A 291 -0.34 -7.25 24.31
CA HIS A 291 0.48 -7.92 25.31
C HIS A 291 0.83 -7.03 26.49
N THR A 292 0.97 -5.72 26.26
CA THR A 292 1.46 -4.76 27.25
C THR A 292 0.41 -3.73 27.68
N GLY A 293 -0.65 -3.54 26.89
CA GLY A 293 -1.64 -2.48 27.10
C GLY A 293 -1.13 -1.09 26.73
N ALA A 294 0.03 -0.97 26.09
CA ALA A 294 0.55 0.32 25.65
C ALA A 294 -0.30 0.90 24.51
N LEU A 295 -0.65 2.18 24.59
CA LEU A 295 -1.25 2.91 23.47
C LEU A 295 -0.17 3.16 22.41
N LEU A 296 -0.24 2.45 21.28
CA LEU A 296 0.73 2.54 20.19
C LEU A 296 0.42 3.72 19.27
N ARG A 297 -0.87 3.99 19.02
CA ARG A 297 -1.30 5.05 18.09
C ARG A 297 -2.69 5.53 18.43
N PHE A 298 -2.91 6.84 18.30
CA PHE A 298 -4.25 7.43 18.12
C PHE A 298 -4.16 8.50 17.04
N VAL A 299 -4.87 8.33 15.92
CA VAL A 299 -4.78 9.22 14.75
C VAL A 299 -6.13 9.37 14.04
N ASP A 300 -6.24 10.39 13.21
CA ASP A 300 -7.20 10.40 12.10
C ASP A 300 -6.64 9.54 10.95
N ALA A 301 -7.28 8.40 10.69
CA ALA A 301 -6.87 7.43 9.68
C ALA A 301 -7.29 7.82 8.25
N ASN A 302 -8.05 8.90 8.07
CA ASN A 302 -8.37 9.39 6.73
C ASN A 302 -7.11 9.91 6.03
N ARG A 303 -6.87 9.42 4.80
CA ARG A 303 -5.83 9.98 3.92
C ARG A 303 -6.35 11.25 3.25
N TYR A 304 -6.23 12.38 3.92
CA TYR A 304 -6.39 13.68 3.24
C TYR A 304 -5.17 13.92 2.35
N GLY A 305 -5.38 14.27 1.08
CA GLY A 305 -4.29 14.64 0.20
C GLY A 305 -3.49 15.79 0.81
N ARG A 306 -2.22 15.55 1.17
CA ARG A 306 -1.28 16.63 1.44
C ARG A 306 -0.63 17.00 0.12
N ILE A 307 -0.94 18.18 -0.39
CA ILE A 307 -0.25 18.76 -1.54
C ILE A 307 1.13 19.21 -1.04
N HIS A 308 2.15 18.38 -1.25
CA HIS A 308 3.53 18.83 -1.19
C HIS A 308 3.84 19.49 -2.54
N GLY A 309 3.74 20.81 -2.61
CA GLY A 309 4.26 21.60 -3.73
C GLY A 309 5.78 21.60 -3.70
N GLY A 310 6.41 20.49 -4.09
CA GLY A 310 7.83 20.46 -4.43
C GLY A 310 7.98 20.86 -5.90
N ALA A 311 8.62 22.01 -6.16
CA ALA A 311 9.13 22.27 -7.50
C ALA A 311 10.11 21.15 -7.86
N TYR A 312 9.86 20.47 -8.99
CA TYR A 312 10.82 19.51 -9.53
C TYR A 312 12.08 20.28 -9.93
N PRO A 313 13.29 19.94 -9.44
CA PRO A 313 14.53 20.51 -9.95
C PRO A 313 14.74 19.96 -11.38
N GLY A 314 14.20 20.68 -12.35
CA GLY A 314 14.18 20.26 -13.76
C GLY A 314 13.56 21.31 -14.69
N ASP A 315 12.79 22.26 -14.16
CA ASP A 315 12.49 23.50 -14.86
C ASP A 315 13.58 24.53 -14.53
N ASN A 316 14.36 24.92 -15.54
CA ASN A 316 15.28 26.04 -15.46
C ASN A 316 14.50 27.36 -15.18
N HIS A 317 14.11 27.60 -13.93
CA HIS A 317 13.71 28.89 -13.43
C HIS A 317 14.87 29.50 -12.65
N THR A 318 15.79 30.08 -13.41
CA THR A 318 16.60 31.19 -12.93
C THR A 318 15.67 32.37 -12.65
N GLY A 319 15.39 32.68 -11.38
CA GLY A 319 14.62 33.86 -11.03
C GLY A 319 14.32 33.98 -9.55
N GLU A 320 15.09 34.85 -8.89
CA GLU A 320 14.96 35.34 -7.52
C GLU A 320 13.52 35.73 -7.10
N ALA A 321 13.09 35.28 -5.92
CA ALA A 321 12.85 36.11 -4.73
C ALA A 321 12.41 35.23 -3.55
#